data_AF-A0A2V9CFY9-F1
#
_entry.id   AF-A0A2V9CFY9-F1
#
_cell.length_a   1.000
_cell.length_b   1.000
_cell.length_c   1.000
_cell.angle_alpha   90.00
_cell.angle_beta   90.00
_cell.angle_gamma   90.00
#
_symmetry.space_group_name_H-M   'P 1'
#
loop_
_entity.id
_entity.type
_entity.pdbx_description
1 polymer ?
#
loop_
_entity_poly.entity_id
_entity_poly.type
_entity_poly.pdbx_seq_one_letter_code
_entity_poly.pdbx_strand_id
1 'polypeptide(L)'
;MRYRSHLESRQLAPGTINLRLGAVRRLAYEAADCGLLSPGLAAGIRRVKGVKKLGMRLGNWLTGEQGHALWQAPDSHRLKGKRDRALLSLLLAWGLRVHEAVCINLGSPSAARCRPEVTNTLSTLTFQLTEL
;
A
#
# COMPACT_ATOMS: atom_id res chain seq x y z
N MET A 1 -11.62 -24.40 -15.54
CA MET A 1 -12.38 -23.97 -14.34
C MET A 1 -11.92 -24.62 -13.02
N ARG A 2 -11.33 -25.83 -13.03
CA ARG A 2 -10.96 -26.56 -11.78
C ARG A 2 -10.06 -25.78 -10.81
N TYR A 3 -9.06 -25.05 -11.30
CA TYR A 3 -8.13 -24.31 -10.43
C TYR A 3 -8.80 -23.17 -9.66
N ARG A 4 -9.72 -22.44 -10.29
CA ARG A 4 -10.46 -21.37 -9.61
C ARG A 4 -11.36 -21.93 -8.50
N SER A 5 -12.12 -22.99 -8.80
CA SER A 5 -12.99 -23.63 -7.80
C SER A 5 -12.20 -24.19 -6.62
N HIS A 6 -11.00 -24.72 -6.86
CA HIS A 6 -10.09 -25.14 -5.79
C HIS A 6 -9.60 -23.97 -4.92
N LEU A 7 -9.31 -22.81 -5.51
CA LEU A 7 -8.94 -21.62 -4.73
C LEU A 7 -10.13 -21.06 -3.93
N GLU A 8 -11.34 -21.17 -4.46
CA GLU A 8 -12.58 -20.79 -3.77
C GLU A 8 -12.90 -21.74 -2.62
N SER A 9 -12.72 -23.06 -2.79
CA SER A 9 -12.94 -24.05 -1.71
C SER A 9 -11.99 -23.89 -0.53
N ARG A 10 -10.83 -23.26 -0.75
CA ARG A 10 -9.86 -22.91 0.30
C ARG A 10 -10.19 -21.62 1.05
N GLN A 11 -11.34 -20.99 0.76
CA GLN A 11 -11.81 -19.77 1.43
C GLN A 11 -10.78 -18.61 1.41
N LEU A 12 -9.99 -18.52 0.34
CA LEU A 12 -9.02 -17.43 0.19
C LEU A 12 -9.72 -16.10 -0.07
N ALA A 13 -9.13 -15.00 0.41
CA ALA A 13 -9.62 -13.67 0.11
C ALA A 13 -9.68 -13.42 -1.41
N PRO A 14 -10.72 -12.75 -1.94
CA PRO A 14 -10.88 -12.51 -3.38
C PRO A 14 -9.65 -11.85 -4.03
N GLY A 15 -8.97 -10.95 -3.30
CA GLY A 15 -7.73 -10.32 -3.76
C GLY A 15 -6.60 -11.31 -3.99
N THR A 16 -6.43 -12.28 -3.08
CA THR A 16 -5.41 -13.33 -3.18
C THR A 16 -5.70 -14.29 -4.32
N ILE A 17 -6.97 -14.67 -4.52
CA ILE A 17 -7.38 -15.50 -5.66
C ILE A 17 -7.07 -14.78 -6.97
N ASN A 18 -7.44 -13.51 -7.08
CA ASN A 18 -7.21 -12.71 -8.29
C ASN A 18 -5.71 -12.50 -8.57
N LEU A 19 -4.89 -12.31 -7.54
CA LEU A 19 -3.43 -12.21 -7.68
C LEU A 19 -2.84 -13.51 -8.25
N ARG A 20 -3.23 -14.67 -7.70
CA ARG A 20 -2.78 -15.99 -8.19
C ARG A 20 -3.25 -16.25 -9.62
N LEU A 21 -4.50 -15.94 -9.94
CA LEU A 21 -5.01 -16.04 -11.31
C LEU A 21 -4.25 -15.09 -12.25
N GLY A 22 -3.90 -13.89 -11.79
CA GLY A 22 -3.08 -12.93 -12.54
C GLY A 22 -1.71 -13.49 -12.92
N ALA A 23 -1.00 -14.09 -11.96
CA ALA A 23 0.29 -14.74 -12.21
C ALA A 23 0.18 -15.86 -13.24
N VAL A 24 -0.82 -16.74 -13.12
CA VAL A 24 -1.05 -17.83 -14.08
C VAL A 24 -1.37 -17.30 -15.48
N ARG A 25 -2.16 -16.22 -15.59
CA ARG A 25 -2.44 -15.59 -16.89
C ARG A 25 -1.18 -15.02 -17.52
N ARG A 26 -0.30 -14.37 -16.74
CA ARG A 26 0.97 -13.84 -17.27
C ARG A 26 1.86 -14.97 -17.76
N LEU A 27 2.02 -16.02 -16.96
CA LEU A 27 2.82 -17.19 -17.32
C LEU A 27 2.32 -17.87 -18.61
N ALA A 28 1.00 -18.06 -18.75
CA ALA A 28 0.42 -18.69 -19.93
C ALA A 28 0.61 -17.86 -21.21
N TYR A 29 0.64 -16.53 -21.09
CA TYR A 29 0.89 -15.63 -22.21
C TYR A 29 2.35 -15.72 -22.67
N GLU A 30 3.30 -15.61 -21.75
CA GLU A 30 4.74 -15.77 -22.04
C GLU A 30 5.03 -17.16 -22.64
N ALA A 31 4.42 -18.22 -22.11
CA ALA A 31 4.58 -19.56 -22.65
C ALA A 31 4.03 -19.71 -24.09
N ALA A 32 2.99 -18.96 -24.44
CA ALA A 32 2.47 -18.95 -25.80
C ALA A 32 3.39 -18.19 -26.77
N ASP A 33 3.96 -17.06 -26.33
CA ASP A 33 4.94 -16.29 -27.10
C ASP A 33 6.23 -17.11 -27.34
N CYS A 34 6.63 -17.94 -26.37
CA CYS A 34 7.74 -18.89 -26.53
C CYS A 34 7.38 -20.17 -27.31
N GLY A 35 6.14 -20.32 -27.79
CA GLY A 35 5.69 -21.51 -28.54
C GLY A 35 5.50 -22.78 -27.69
N LEU A 36 5.62 -22.70 -26.37
CA LEU A 36 5.42 -23.82 -25.44
C LEU A 36 3.93 -24.13 -25.19
N LEU A 37 3.05 -23.19 -25.54
CA LEU A 37 1.62 -23.30 -25.34
C LEU A 37 0.87 -22.82 -26.59
N SER A 38 -0.18 -23.54 -26.99
CA SER A 38 -1.04 -23.07 -28.09
C SER A 38 -1.69 -21.73 -27.73
N PRO A 39 -1.71 -20.74 -28.64
CA PRO A 39 -2.36 -19.45 -28.42
C PRO A 39 -3.84 -19.57 -28.01
N GLY A 40 -4.54 -20.57 -28.54
CA GLY A 40 -5.94 -20.84 -28.19
C GLY A 40 -6.12 -21.28 -26.74
N LEU A 41 -5.18 -22.08 -26.22
CA LEU A 41 -5.18 -22.53 -24.83
C LEU A 41 -4.82 -21.38 -23.87
N ALA A 42 -3.82 -20.57 -24.23
CA ALA A 42 -3.45 -19.36 -23.48
C ALA A 42 -4.63 -18.37 -23.39
N ALA A 43 -5.33 -18.17 -24.50
CA ALA A 43 -6.55 -17.36 -24.54
C ALA A 43 -7.65 -17.93 -23.64
N GLY A 44 -7.81 -19.26 -23.59
CA GLY A 44 -8.74 -19.93 -22.68
C GLY A 44 -8.42 -19.68 -21.20
N ILE A 45 -7.15 -19.74 -20.82
CA ILE A 45 -6.68 -19.43 -19.45
C ILE A 45 -6.95 -17.95 -19.12
N ARG A 46 -6.69 -17.04 -20.06
CA ARG A 46 -6.95 -15.60 -19.89
C ARG A 46 -8.42 -15.29 -19.63
N ARG A 47 -9.33 -15.99 -20.32
CA ARG A 47 -10.79 -15.79 -20.21
C ARG A 47 -11.39 -16.20 -18.87
N VAL A 48 -10.66 -16.93 -18.03
CA VAL A 48 -11.12 -17.28 -16.68
C VAL A 48 -11.40 -15.99 -15.91
N LYS A 49 -12.66 -15.73 -15.55
CA LYS A 49 -13.04 -14.53 -14.81
C LYS A 49 -12.40 -14.54 -13.42
N GLY A 50 -12.08 -13.36 -12.90
CA GLY A 50 -11.72 -13.20 -11.49
C GLY A 50 -12.91 -13.39 -10.56
N VAL A 51 -12.63 -13.50 -9.26
CA VAL A 51 -13.65 -13.45 -8.21
C VAL A 51 -14.05 -12.00 -8.00
N LYS A 52 -15.36 -11.73 -7.98
CA LYS A 52 -15.88 -10.38 -7.71
C LYS A 52 -15.50 -9.99 -6.28
N LYS A 53 -14.84 -8.85 -6.12
CA LYS A 53 -14.59 -8.25 -4.81
C LYS A 53 -15.82 -7.40 -4.46
N LEU A 54 -16.76 -7.99 -3.74
CA LEU A 54 -17.90 -7.28 -3.17
C LEU A 54 -17.41 -6.56 -1.90
N GLY A 55 -17.56 -5.23 -1.88
CA GLY A 55 -17.04 -4.38 -0.81
C GLY A 55 -15.96 -3.42 -1.32
N MET A 56 -16.32 -2.14 -1.41
CA MET A 56 -15.33 -1.07 -1.41
C MET A 56 -14.67 -1.13 -0.04
N ARG A 57 -13.36 -1.36 0.02
CA ARG A 57 -12.60 -1.25 1.27
C ARG A 57 -12.42 0.25 1.55
N LEU A 58 -13.53 0.93 1.85
CA LEU A 58 -13.48 2.18 2.59
C LEU A 58 -12.92 1.77 3.95
N GLY A 59 -11.58 1.80 4.06
CA GLY A 59 -10.93 1.57 5.34
C GLY A 59 -11.40 2.63 6.33
N ASN A 60 -11.00 2.48 7.59
CA ASN A 60 -11.12 3.57 8.56
C ASN A 60 -10.16 4.69 8.14
N TRP A 61 -10.56 5.49 7.15
CA TRP A 61 -9.84 6.68 6.75
C TRP A 61 -9.80 7.61 7.97
N LEU A 62 -8.60 8.03 8.36
CA LEU A 62 -8.45 8.95 9.46
C LEU A 62 -8.95 10.32 9.02
N THR A 63 -9.79 10.94 9.85
CA THR A 63 -10.05 12.38 9.74
C THR A 63 -8.79 13.16 10.13
N GLY A 64 -8.73 14.44 9.78
CA GLY A 64 -7.59 15.30 10.18
C GLY A 64 -7.33 15.26 11.68
N GLU A 65 -8.38 15.37 12.49
CA GLU A 65 -8.30 15.29 13.97
C GLU A 65 -7.79 13.93 14.46
N GLN A 66 -8.25 12.83 13.87
CA GLN A 66 -7.76 11.49 14.19
C GLN A 66 -6.29 11.31 13.79
N GLY A 67 -5.87 11.93 12.68
CA GLY A 67 -4.47 11.99 12.28
C GLY A 67 -3.62 12.74 13.30
N HIS A 68 -4.10 13.89 13.79
CA HIS A 68 -3.43 14.66 14.84
C HIS A 68 -3.29 13.86 16.14
N ALA A 69 -4.36 13.24 16.61
CA ALA A 69 -4.33 12.40 17.80
C ALA A 69 -3.36 11.21 17.64
N LEU A 70 -3.25 10.64 16.44
CA LEU A 70 -2.40 9.48 16.17
C LEU A 70 -0.91 9.78 16.34
N TRP A 71 -0.38 10.86 15.76
CA TRP A 71 1.05 11.16 15.89
C TRP A 71 1.42 11.73 17.27
N GLN A 72 0.46 12.29 18.01
CA GLN A 72 0.66 12.80 19.37
C GLN A 72 0.58 11.72 20.46
N ALA A 73 -0.04 10.57 20.18
CA ALA A 73 -0.20 9.47 21.13
C ALA A 73 1.10 8.93 21.76
N PRO A 74 2.26 8.88 21.08
CA PRO A 74 3.52 8.45 21.68
C PRO A 74 4.05 9.43 22.74
N ASP A 75 4.54 8.88 23.86
CA ASP A 75 5.11 9.64 24.98
C ASP A 75 6.35 10.47 24.58
N SER A 76 6.25 11.79 24.70
CA SER A 76 7.32 12.74 24.38
C SER A 76 8.51 12.68 25.33
N HIS A 77 8.35 12.12 26.53
CA HIS A 77 9.41 12.08 27.54
C HIS A 77 10.41 10.95 27.28
N ARG A 78 10.00 9.88 26.59
CA ARG A 78 10.88 8.76 26.23
C ARG A 78 11.49 8.97 24.84
N LEU A 79 12.79 8.67 24.70
CA LEU A 79 13.48 8.69 23.39
C LEU A 79 12.75 7.88 22.32
N LYS A 80 12.17 6.73 22.71
CA LYS A 80 11.36 5.90 21.81
C LYS A 80 10.12 6.64 21.30
N GLY A 81 9.40 7.36 22.17
CA GLY A 81 8.19 8.06 21.76
C GLY A 81 8.49 9.31 20.93
N LYS A 82 9.61 10.01 21.16
CA LYS A 82 10.09 11.07 20.24
C LYS A 82 10.34 10.52 18.83
N ARG A 83 11.00 9.37 18.71
CA ARG A 83 11.24 8.69 17.43
C ARG A 83 9.93 8.26 16.77
N ASP A 84 9.05 7.58 17.50
CA ASP A 84 7.81 7.04 16.95
C ASP A 84 6.86 8.19 16.51
N ARG A 85 6.88 9.32 17.24
CA ARG A 85 6.21 10.57 16.86
C ARG A 85 6.73 11.15 15.55
N ALA A 86 8.05 11.25 15.38
CA ALA A 86 8.68 11.72 14.16
C ALA A 86 8.40 10.79 12.95
N LEU A 87 8.38 9.48 13.18
CA LEU A 87 8.01 8.51 12.14
C LEU A 87 6.55 8.63 11.72
N LEU A 88 5.63 8.76 12.68
CA LEU A 88 4.20 8.92 12.38
C LEU A 88 3.91 10.24 11.66
N SER A 89 4.58 11.34 12.03
CA SER A 89 4.42 12.62 11.34
C SER A 89 4.94 12.55 9.89
N LEU A 90 6.07 11.89 9.64
CA LEU A 90 6.59 11.69 8.28
C LEU A 90 5.66 10.81 7.43
N LEU A 91 5.15 9.71 7.99
CA LEU A 91 4.22 8.82 7.30
C LEU A 91 2.91 9.54 6.93
N LEU A 92 2.37 10.37 7.84
CA LEU A 92 1.13 11.12 7.61
C LEU A 92 1.32 12.32 6.67
N ALA A 93 2.41 13.08 6.82
CA ALA A 93 2.63 14.30 6.04
C ALA A 93 3.05 14.02 4.60
N TRP A 94 3.88 12.99 4.37
CA TRP A 94 4.47 12.71 3.05
C TRP A 94 3.85 11.50 2.36
N GLY A 95 2.96 10.76 3.05
CA GLY A 95 2.32 9.57 2.49
C GLY A 95 3.31 8.45 2.18
N LEU A 96 4.45 8.43 2.88
CA LEU A 96 5.49 7.43 2.67
C LEU A 96 4.98 6.03 2.97
N ARG A 97 5.41 5.06 2.17
CA ARG A 97 5.25 3.65 2.53
C ARG A 97 6.22 3.32 3.66
N VAL A 98 5.83 2.40 4.54
CA VAL A 98 6.65 2.01 5.70
C VAL A 98 8.08 1.62 5.31
N HIS A 99 8.25 0.95 4.16
CA HIS A 99 9.59 0.60 3.66
C HIS A 99 10.41 1.82 3.21
N GLU A 100 9.77 2.85 2.65
CA GLU A 100 10.43 4.10 2.26
C GLU A 100 10.90 4.85 3.52
N ALA A 101 10.04 4.92 4.55
CA ALA A 101 10.36 5.56 5.83
C ALA A 101 11.53 4.89 6.56
N VAL A 102 11.63 3.56 6.53
CA VAL A 102 12.75 2.81 7.15
C VAL A 102 14.07 3.03 6.40
N CYS A 103 14.01 3.29 5.10
CA CYS A 103 15.19 3.53 4.27
C CYS A 103 15.65 5.00 4.25
N ILE A 104 15.01 5.90 5.03
CA ILE A 104 15.41 7.30 5.10
C ILE A 104 16.77 7.43 5.79
N ASN A 105 17.70 8.05 5.08
CA ASN A 105 19.01 8.44 5.59
C ASN A 105 19.12 9.97 5.62
N LEU A 106 19.94 10.50 6.54
CA LEU A 106 20.16 11.94 6.74
C LEU A 106 20.75 12.66 5.52
N GLY A 107 21.38 11.93 4.58
CA GLY A 107 21.90 12.47 3.33
C GLY A 107 20.94 12.38 2.14
N SER A 108 19.70 11.89 2.33
CA SER A 108 18.77 11.72 1.22
C SER A 108 18.15 13.07 0.80
N PRO A 109 18.18 13.43 -0.50
CA PRO A 109 17.73 14.74 -1.00
C PRO A 109 16.21 14.97 -0.86
N SER A 110 15.45 13.91 -0.54
CA SER A 110 14.01 14.00 -0.28
C SER A 110 13.69 14.71 1.03
N ALA A 111 14.62 14.71 2.01
CA ALA A 111 14.37 15.32 3.32
C ALA A 111 14.37 16.86 3.27
N ALA A 112 15.06 17.45 2.29
CA ALA A 112 15.33 18.89 2.24
C ALA A 112 14.43 19.69 1.28
N ARG A 113 13.51 19.03 0.54
CA ARG A 113 12.86 19.67 -0.63
C ARG A 113 11.35 19.50 -0.77
N CYS A 114 10.67 18.87 0.17
CA CYS A 114 9.22 18.70 0.11
C CYS A 114 8.52 19.72 1.02
N ARG A 115 8.01 20.82 0.44
CA ARG A 115 6.87 21.54 1.03
C ARG A 115 5.64 20.64 0.83
N PRO A 116 5.00 20.10 1.88
CA PRO A 116 3.73 19.43 1.72
C PRO A 116 2.66 20.50 1.44
N GLU A 117 2.32 20.69 0.16
CA GLU A 117 1.07 21.35 -0.24
C GLU A 117 -0.08 20.34 -0.02
N VAL A 118 -0.50 20.19 1.24
CA VAL A 118 -1.82 19.64 1.54
C VAL A 118 -2.62 20.76 2.18
N THR A 119 -3.54 21.27 1.36
CA THR A 119 -4.38 22.42 1.62
C THR A 119 -5.19 22.26 2.91
N ASN A 120 -5.21 23.34 3.68
CA ASN A 120 -6.16 23.75 4.70
C ASN A 120 -6.13 23.16 6.13
N THR A 121 -5.20 22.27 6.49
CA THR A 121 -4.98 21.91 7.92
C THR A 121 -3.52 21.76 8.35
N LEU A 122 -2.56 21.76 7.41
CA LEU A 122 -1.14 21.56 7.73
C LEU A 122 -0.40 22.80 8.24
N SER A 123 -0.99 23.99 8.25
CA SER A 123 -0.30 25.18 8.79
C SER A 123 0.14 24.98 10.25
N THR A 124 -0.62 24.23 11.04
CA THR A 124 -0.29 23.92 12.44
C THR A 124 0.81 22.84 12.56
N LEU A 125 0.88 21.87 11.66
CA LEU A 125 1.90 20.80 11.70
C LEU A 125 3.25 21.25 11.14
N THR A 126 3.24 22.10 10.10
CA THR A 126 4.48 22.70 9.58
C THR A 126 5.12 23.62 10.62
N PHE A 127 4.32 24.31 11.46
CA PHE A 127 4.84 25.13 12.55
C PHE A 127 5.48 24.29 13.67
N GLN A 128 4.86 23.16 14.05
CA GLN A 128 5.38 22.30 15.13
C GLN A 128 6.58 21.42 14.73
N LEU A 129 6.78 21.10 13.45
CA LEU A 129 7.99 20.41 12.99
C LEU A 129 9.24 21.31 12.99
N THR A 130 9.08 22.63 13.00
CA THR A 130 10.18 23.60 13.15
C THR A 130 10.67 23.76 14.60
N GLU A 131 9.89 23.31 15.60
CA GLU A 131 10.22 23.44 17.04
C GLU A 131 10.60 22.09 17.71
N LEU A 132 10.80 21.03 16.93
CA LEU A 132 11.41 19.77 17.38
C LEU A 132 12.92 19.77 17.14
#